data_AF-A0A1F4ZSM5-F1
#
_entry.id   AF-A0A1F4ZSM5-F1
#
_cell.length_a   1.000
_cell.length_b   1.000
_cell.length_c   1.000
_cell.angle_alpha   90.00
_cell.angle_beta   90.00
_cell.angle_gamma   90.00
#
_symmetry.space_group_name_H-M   'P 1'
#
loop_
_entity.id
_entity.type
_entity.pdbx_description
1 polymer ?
#
loop_
_entity_poly.entity_id
_entity_poly.type
_entity_poly.pdbx_seq_one_letter_code
_entity_poly.pdbx_strand_id
1 'polypeptide(L)' 'MKRHELRVLVDLLMVSDPWPLDEAGEVILKDFADKEARRQGLDNWIEAYMKLSYAPELGVRQG' A
#
# COMPACT_ATOMS: atom_id res chain seq x y z
N MET A 1 -5.91 9.54 -5.84
CA MET A 1 -5.14 9.49 -4.59
C MET A 1 -3.71 9.98 -4.84
N LYS A 2 -3.09 10.71 -3.91
CA LYS A 2 -1.67 11.10 -3.98
C LYS A 2 -0.77 9.93 -3.59
N ARG A 3 0.50 9.96 -3.99
CA ARG A 3 1.45 8.86 -3.73
C ARG A 3 1.64 8.55 -2.23
N HIS A 4 1.72 9.57 -1.38
CA HIS A 4 1.87 9.38 0.07
C HIS A 4 0.61 8.85 0.75
N GLU A 5 -0.58 9.15 0.22
CA GLU A 5 -1.85 8.59 0.70
C GLU A 5 -1.89 7.08 0.39
N LEU A 6 -1.50 6.69 -0.84
CA LEU A 6 -1.42 5.28 -1.22
C LEU A 6 -0.40 4.53 -0.35
N ARG A 7 0.77 5.12 -0.07
CA ARG A 7 1.77 4.54 0.83
C ARG A 7 1.17 4.19 2.20
N VAL A 8 0.51 5.17 2.84
CA VAL A 8 -0.08 4.95 4.17
C VAL A 8 -1.20 3.91 4.12
N LEU A 9 -2.00 3.89 3.05
CA LEU A 9 -3.03 2.86 2.87
C LEU A 9 -2.42 1.46 2.80
N VAL A 10 -1.42 1.24 1.95
CA VAL A 10 -0.82 -0.10 1.79
C VAL A 10 0.00 -0.53 3.01
N ASP A 11 0.55 0.42 3.77
CA ASP A 11 1.12 0.16 5.10
C ASP A 11 0.07 -0.39 6.05
N LEU A 12 -1.11 0.25 6.11
CA LEU A 12 -2.22 -0.22 6.95
C LEU A 12 -2.67 -1.62 6.52
N LEU A 13 -2.80 -1.89 5.22
CA LEU A 13 -3.19 -3.20 4.70
C LEU A 13 -2.23 -4.30 5.14
N MET A 14 -0.92 -4.00 5.19
CA MET A 14 0.11 -4.96 5.58
C MET A 14 0.10 -5.30 7.07
N VAL A 15 -0.19 -4.32 7.94
CA VAL A 15 -0.15 -4.51 9.41
C VAL A 15 -1.50 -4.94 10.01
N SER A 16 -2.56 -4.97 9.20
CA SER A 16 -3.90 -5.35 9.63
C SER A 16 -4.10 -6.87 9.57
N ASP A 17 -3.27 -7.61 10.30
CA ASP A 17 -3.43 -9.05 10.54
C ASP A 17 -3.45 -9.30 12.07
N PRO A 18 -4.61 -9.68 12.67
CA PRO A 18 -5.86 -10.04 11.99
C PRO A 18 -6.61 -8.84 11.41
N TRP A 19 -7.35 -9.10 10.34
CA TRP A 19 -8.12 -8.07 9.64
C TRP A 19 -9.25 -7.49 10.52
N PRO A 20 -9.41 -6.14 10.61
CA PRO A 20 -10.32 -5.53 11.57
C PRO A 20 -11.79 -5.49 11.12
N LEU A 21 -12.08 -5.74 9.84
CA LEU A 21 -13.43 -5.76 9.27
C LEU A 21 -13.86 -7.19 8.93
N ASP A 22 -15.05 -7.33 8.32
CA ASP A 22 -15.46 -8.59 7.70
C ASP A 22 -14.66 -8.90 6.43
N GLU A 23 -14.76 -10.14 5.97
CA GLU A 23 -14.08 -10.62 4.76
C GLU A 23 -14.45 -9.80 3.51
N ALA A 24 -15.71 -9.35 3.43
CA ALA A 24 -16.16 -8.48 2.35
C ALA A 24 -15.42 -7.13 2.35
N GLY A 25 -15.29 -6.50 3.53
CA GLY A 25 -14.53 -5.26 3.70
C GLY A 25 -13.06 -5.42 3.35
N GLU A 26 -12.46 -6.57 3.68
CA GLU A 26 -11.08 -6.91 3.28
C GLU A 26 -10.90 -6.93 1.77
N VAL A 27 -11.76 -7.66 1.07
CA VAL A 27 -11.72 -7.79 -0.38
C VAL A 27 -11.92 -6.43 -1.05
N ILE A 28 -12.90 -5.64 -0.59
CA ILE A 28 -13.21 -4.32 -1.17
C ILE A 28 -12.04 -3.35 -0.99
N LEU A 29 -11.42 -3.31 0.21
CA LEU A 29 -10.29 -2.41 0.47
C LEU A 29 -9.03 -2.80 -0.31
N LYS A 30 -8.76 -4.10 -0.45
CA LYS A 30 -7.64 -4.59 -1.27
C LYS A 30 -7.85 -4.29 -2.75
N ASP A 31 -9.05 -4.49 -3.29
CA ASP A 31 -9.39 -4.15 -4.68
C ASP A 31 -9.33 -2.63 -4.93
N PHE A 32 -9.75 -1.83 -3.96
CA PHE A 32 -9.58 -0.38 -4.03
C PHE A 32 -8.09 0.02 -4.10
N ALA A 33 -7.24 -0.54 -3.24
CA ALA A 33 -5.81 -0.28 -3.26
C ALA A 33 -5.15 -0.76 -4.57
N ASP A 34 -5.59 -1.88 -5.14
CA ASP A 34 -5.18 -2.36 -6.47
C ASP A 34 -5.48 -1.34 -7.56
N LYS A 35 -6.69 -0.78 -7.56
CA LYS A 35 -7.09 0.25 -8.54
C LYS A 35 -6.25 1.51 -8.40
N GLU A 36 -5.98 1.96 -7.17
CA GLU A 36 -5.11 3.14 -6.95
C GLU A 36 -3.64 2.87 -7.32
N ALA A 37 -3.13 1.65 -7.08
CA ALA A 37 -1.80 1.23 -7.50
C ALA A 37 -1.68 1.24 -9.04
N ARG A 38 -2.66 0.67 -9.76
CA ARG A 38 -2.72 0.67 -11.23
C ARG A 38 -2.76 2.06 -11.83
N ARG A 39 -3.47 3.00 -11.20
CA ARG A 39 -3.45 4.43 -11.61
C ARG A 39 -2.07 5.08 -11.51
N GLN A 40 -1.15 4.51 -10.72
CA GLN A 40 0.23 4.96 -10.57
C GLN A 40 1.23 4.12 -11.37
N GLY A 41 0.77 3.24 -12.26
CA GLY A 41 1.62 2.38 -13.08
C GLY A 41 2.22 1.18 -12.33
N LEU A 42 1.55 0.72 -11.27
CA LEU A 42 1.90 -0.45 -10.48
C LEU A 42 0.85 -1.57 -10.68
N ASP A 43 1.21 -2.82 -10.50
CA ASP A 43 0.37 -3.99 -10.80
C ASP A 43 -0.75 -4.18 -9.77
N ASN A 44 -0.41 -4.05 -8.49
CA ASN A 44 -1.32 -4.30 -7.36
C ASN A 44 -0.85 -3.61 -6.05
N TRP A 45 -1.66 -3.70 -5.00
CA TRP A 45 -1.37 -3.07 -3.71
C TRP A 45 -0.13 -3.63 -3.02
N ILE A 46 0.22 -4.91 -3.27
CA ILE A 46 1.43 -5.55 -2.73
C ILE A 46 2.68 -4.93 -3.37
N GLU A 47 2.69 -4.78 -4.69
CA GLU A 47 3.79 -4.11 -5.39
C GLU A 47 3.91 -2.64 -4.95
N ALA A 48 2.78 -1.97 -4.73
CA ALA A 48 2.76 -0.63 -4.16
C ALA A 48 3.38 -0.59 -2.76
N TYR A 49 3.06 -1.54 -1.87
CA TYR A 49 3.73 -1.66 -0.58
C TYR A 49 5.25 -1.85 -0.72
N MET A 50 5.69 -2.78 -1.58
CA MET A 50 7.11 -3.03 -1.79
C MET A 50 7.86 -1.79 -2.31
N LYS A 51 7.28 -1.04 -3.24
CA LYS A 51 7.94 0.13 -3.85
C LYS A 51 7.78 1.43 -3.08
N LEU A 52 6.72 1.60 -2.30
CA LEU A 52 6.42 2.85 -1.59
C LEU A 52 6.80 2.83 -0.11
N SER A 53 6.84 1.64 0.49
CA SER A 53 7.01 1.48 1.94
C SER A 53 8.24 0.66 2.31
N TYR A 54 8.50 -0.43 1.59
CA TYR A 54 9.67 -1.28 1.84
C TYR A 54 10.98 -0.67 1.30
N ALA A 55 10.89 0.30 0.39
CA ALA A 55 12.01 1.14 -0.03
C ALA A 55 11.83 2.55 0.57
N PRO A 56 12.07 2.75 1.87
CA PRO A 56 11.85 4.05 2.50
C PRO A 56 12.65 5.10 1.75
N GLU A 57 13.99 4.97 1.62
CA GLU A 57 14.87 5.70 0.67
C GLU A 57 16.26 5.00 0.59
N LEU A 58 16.89 4.93 -0.60
CA LEU A 58 18.35 4.90 -0.79
C LEU A 58 18.97 6.27 -0.41
N GLY A 59 18.52 6.88 0.69
CA GLY A 59 18.61 8.32 0.94
C GLY A 59 18.96 8.74 2.36
N VAL A 60 19.50 7.86 3.20
CA VAL A 60 20.11 8.26 4.47
C VAL A 60 21.52 7.70 4.58
N ARG A 61 22.45 8.30 3.82
CA ARG A 61 23.81 8.50 4.33
C ARG A 61 23.84 9.91 4.92
N GLN A 62 23.57 10.02 6.22
CA GLN A 62 24.02 11.18 6.96
C GLN A 62 25.55 11.05 7.07
N GLY A 63 26.24 12.06 6.53
CA GLY A 63 27.68 12.25 6.75
C GLY A 63 27.97 12.79 8.14
#